data_AF-A0A524KYF7-F1
#
_entry.id   AF-A0A524KYF7-F1
#
_cell.length_a   1.000
_cell.length_b   1.000
_cell.length_c   1.000
_cell.angle_alpha   90.00
_cell.angle_beta   90.00
_cell.angle_gamma   90.00
#
_symmetry.space_group_name_H-M   'P 1'
#
loop_
_entity.id
_entity.type
_entity.pdbx_description
1 polymer ?
#
loop_
_entity_poly.entity_id
_entity_poly.type
_entity_poly.pdbx_seq_one_letter_code
_entity_poly.pdbx_strand_id
1 'polypeptide(L)' 'AGLLLGAKVPVVLVSRSDSAQSKLYSIALGVLMSEMTE' A
#
# COMPACT_ATOMS: atom_id res chain seq x y z
N ALA A 1 -4.26 -1.69 7.61
CA ALA A 1 -3.16 -1.89 6.64
C ALA A 1 -2.36 -0.60 6.47
N GLY A 2 -1.07 -0.70 6.12
CA GLY A 2 -0.14 0.42 5.99
C GLY A 2 0.74 0.32 4.75
N LEU A 3 1.53 1.35 4.47
CA LEU A 3 2.41 1.44 3.30
C LEU A 3 3.81 1.87 3.74
N LEU A 4 4.83 1.15 3.27
CA LEU A 4 6.25 1.48 3.47
C LEU A 4 6.74 2.27 2.24
N LEU A 5 7.21 3.49 2.48
CA LEU A 5 7.76 4.41 1.48
C LEU A 5 9.27 4.61 1.70
N GLY A 6 9.98 5.07 0.67
CA GLY A 6 11.44 5.32 0.72
C GLY A 6 12.31 4.11 0.38
N ALA A 7 11.72 2.94 0.15
CA ALA A 7 12.38 1.83 -0.53
C ALA A 7 12.40 2.08 -2.06
N LYS A 8 13.03 1.17 -2.84
CA LYS A 8 13.06 1.28 -4.32
C LYS A 8 11.66 1.33 -4.94
N VAL A 9 10.68 0.69 -4.30
CA VAL A 9 9.26 0.68 -4.68
C VAL A 9 8.39 0.71 -3.42
N PRO A 10 7.12 1.18 -3.50
CA PRO A 10 6.19 1.11 -2.37
C PRO A 10 5.93 -0.34 -1.94
N VAL A 11 5.87 -0.60 -0.63
CA VAL A 11 5.57 -1.93 -0.07
C VAL A 11 4.30 -1.88 0.76
N VAL A 12 3.28 -2.65 0.35
CA VAL A 12 2.01 -2.73 1.08
C VAL A 12 2.15 -3.70 2.26
N LEU A 13 1.88 -3.21 3.47
CA LEU A 13 1.95 -3.98 4.71
C LEU A 13 0.55 -4.25 5.24
N VAL A 14 0.18 -5.53 5.32
CA VAL A 14 -1.14 -5.96 5.82
C VAL A 14 -1.01 -6.79 7.08
N SER A 15 -2.01 -6.68 7.95
CA SER A 15 -2.21 -7.54 9.11
C SER A 15 -3.27 -8.61 8.84
N ARG A 16 -3.23 -9.69 9.61
CA ARG A 16 -4.31 -10.69 9.68
C ARG A 16 -5.62 -10.09 10.20
N SER A 17 -5.55 -9.07 11.06
CA SER A 17 -6.70 -8.37 11.63
C SER A 17 -7.34 -7.34 10.69
N ASP A 18 -6.71 -7.01 9.57
CA ASP A 18 -7.25 -6.02 8.63
C ASP A 18 -8.46 -6.58 7.87
N SER A 19 -9.50 -5.76 7.71
CA SER A 19 -10.65 -6.08 6.86
C SER A 19 -10.24 -6.17 5.39
N ALA A 20 -11.02 -6.89 4.58
CA ALA A 20 -10.79 -6.98 3.14
C ALA A 20 -10.78 -5.58 2.47
N GLN A 21 -11.69 -4.69 2.90
CA GLN A 21 -11.74 -3.31 2.41
C GLN A 21 -10.46 -2.53 2.74
N SER A 22 -9.95 -2.65 3.97
CA SER A 22 -8.70 -1.97 4.35
C SER A 22 -7.51 -2.45 3.52
N LYS A 23 -7.42 -3.77 3.25
CA LYS A 23 -6.37 -4.34 2.39
C LYS A 23 -6.49 -3.81 0.96
N LEU A 24 -7.70 -3.77 0.40
CA LEU A 24 -7.95 -3.27 -0.95
C LEU A 24 -7.54 -1.79 -1.09
N TYR A 25 -7.92 -0.96 -0.13
CA TYR A 25 -7.56 0.46 -0.14
C TYR A 25 -6.06 0.69 -0.01
N SER A 26 -5.35 -0.10 0.80
CA SER A 26 -3.89 0.02 0.88
C SER A 26 -3.18 -0.43 -0.40
N ILE A 27 -3.74 -1.40 -1.15
CA ILE A 27 -3.23 -1.77 -2.48
C ILE A 27 -3.45 -0.61 -3.47
N ALA A 28 -4.66 -0.07 -3.53
CA ALA A 28 -4.97 1.06 -4.41
C ALA A 28 -4.09 2.28 -4.12
N LEU A 29 -3.87 2.58 -2.83
CA LEU A 29 -2.94 3.63 -2.41
C LEU A 29 -1.50 3.35 -2.87
N GLY A 30 -1.04 2.09 -2.76
CA GLY A 30 0.28 1.69 -3.25
C GLY A 30 0.47 1.95 -4.76
N VAL A 31 -0.58 1.70 -5.57
CA VAL A 31 -0.57 1.99 -7.02
C VAL A 31 -0.45 3.50 -7.28
N LEU A 32 -1.29 4.31 -6.62
CA LEU A 32 -1.26 5.77 -6.78
C LEU A 32 0.09 6.37 -6.38
N MET A 33 0.71 5.84 -5.32
CA MET A 33 2.05 6.29 -4.90
C MET A 33 3.13 5.87 -5.90
N SER A 34 2.96 4.73 -6.60
CA SER A 34 3.88 4.31 -7.64
C SER A 34 3.86 5.26 -8.84
N GLU A 35 2.68 5.74 -9.25
CA GLU A 35 2.50 6.69 -10.36
C GLU A 35 3.06 8.10 -10.05
N MET A 36 3.14 8.50 -8.78
CA MET A 36 3.72 9.80 -8.40
C MET A 36 5.25 9.87 -8.55
N THR A 37 5.92 8.75 -8.80
CA THR A 37 7.39 8.68 -8.86
C THR A 37 7.94 8.54 -10.28
N GLU A 38 7.07 8.43 -11.29
CA GLU A 38 7.44 8.47 -12.71
C GLU A 38 7.33 9.89 -13.30
#